data_AF-A0A7J4PT46-F1
#
_entry.id   AF-A0A7J4PT46-F1
#
_cell.length_a   1.000
_cell.length_b   1.000
_cell.length_c   1.000
_cell.angle_alpha   90.00
_cell.angle_beta   90.00
_cell.angle_gamma   90.00
#
_symmetry.space_group_name_H-M   'P 1'
#
loop_
_entity.id
_entity.type
_entity.pdbx_description
1 polymer ?
#
loop_
_entity_poly.entity_id
_entity_poly.type
_entity_poly.pdbx_seq_one_letter_code
_entity_poly.pdbx_strand_id
1 'polypeptide(L)'
;MRFRTGLSGEELWRLWLDQFDDELEALTEAIWAANKMVKEESPQTRDRFYALKDEFILRYATSGRKVRDEPPPPSYRGVHGSVRTLYCYRVQVGERVYRLHSYIQPLEVEPAGLAEDGEEQGGSSVDGWSWLPLSYREFYKMLSRYAKDRWGFLA
;
A
#
# COMPACT_ATOMS: atom_id res chain seq x y z
N MET A 1 7.13 3.87 22.23
CA MET A 1 8.49 3.69 21.65
C MET A 1 8.51 2.29 21.03
N ARG A 2 8.51 2.16 19.69
CA ARG A 2 8.50 0.84 19.04
C ARG A 2 9.92 0.30 18.96
N PHE A 3 10.14 -0.91 19.47
CA PHE A 3 11.45 -1.55 19.50
C PHE A 3 11.90 -1.91 18.08
N ARG A 4 13.18 -1.69 17.76
CA ARG A 4 13.77 -2.29 16.56
C ARG A 4 14.13 -3.73 16.88
N THR A 5 13.54 -4.67 16.15
CA THR A 5 13.70 -6.10 16.34
C THR A 5 15.08 -6.63 15.97
N GLY A 6 15.82 -5.92 15.09
CA GLY A 6 17.11 -6.40 14.55
C GLY A 6 16.99 -7.49 13.49
N LEU A 7 15.79 -7.99 13.23
CA LEU A 7 15.51 -9.07 12.29
C LEU A 7 15.74 -8.65 10.83
N SER A 8 16.05 -9.58 9.95
CA SER A 8 16.07 -9.37 8.50
C SER A 8 14.66 -9.15 7.93
N GLY A 9 14.55 -8.66 6.69
CA GLY A 9 13.25 -8.51 6.03
C GLY A 9 12.52 -9.85 5.82
N GLU A 10 13.28 -10.93 5.62
CA GLU A 10 12.77 -12.29 5.43
C GLU A 10 12.23 -12.88 6.74
N GLU A 11 12.97 -12.71 7.84
CA GLU A 11 12.50 -13.14 9.17
C GLU A 11 11.27 -12.36 9.61
N LEU A 12 11.22 -11.05 9.34
CA LEU A 12 10.04 -10.23 9.58
C LEU A 12 8.85 -10.73 8.75
N TRP A 13 9.06 -11.04 7.47
CA TRP A 13 7.99 -11.54 6.60
C TRP A 13 7.44 -12.86 7.11
N ARG A 14 8.30 -13.80 7.50
CA ARG A 14 7.86 -15.09 8.06
C ARG A 14 7.01 -14.89 9.33
N LEU A 15 7.51 -14.12 10.29
CA LEU A 15 6.77 -13.86 11.54
C LEU A 15 5.47 -13.08 11.30
N TRP A 16 5.48 -12.17 10.34
CA TRP A 16 4.29 -11.43 9.96
C TRP A 16 3.25 -12.35 9.34
N LEU A 17 3.66 -13.20 8.40
CA LEU A 17 2.80 -14.15 7.69
C LEU A 17 2.17 -15.18 8.64
N ASP A 18 2.86 -15.59 9.72
CA ASP A 18 2.34 -16.52 10.73
C ASP A 18 1.04 -16.03 11.43
N GLN A 19 0.65 -14.76 11.25
CA GLN A 19 -0.58 -14.18 11.80
C GLN A 19 -1.80 -14.33 10.87
N PHE A 20 -1.62 -14.88 9.67
CA PHE A 20 -2.62 -14.88 8.60
C PHE A 20 -2.74 -16.27 7.97
N ASP A 21 -3.95 -16.58 7.51
CA ASP A 21 -4.21 -17.81 6.76
C ASP A 21 -3.90 -17.65 5.26
N ASP A 22 -3.83 -16.41 4.77
CA ASP A 22 -3.62 -16.08 3.36
C ASP A 22 -2.45 -15.09 3.16
N GLU A 23 -1.61 -15.37 2.15
CA GLU A 23 -0.43 -14.56 1.86
C GLU A 23 -0.80 -13.16 1.35
N LEU A 24 -1.87 -13.07 0.55
CA LEU A 24 -2.34 -11.79 0.03
C LEU A 24 -2.95 -10.95 1.16
N GLU A 25 -3.64 -11.55 2.13
CA GLU A 25 -4.10 -10.87 3.34
C GLU A 25 -2.93 -10.28 4.12
N ALA A 26 -1.92 -11.10 4.42
CA ALA A 26 -0.73 -10.67 5.13
C ALA A 26 -0.04 -9.49 4.43
N LEU A 27 0.13 -9.60 3.12
CA LEU A 27 0.76 -8.56 2.30
C LEU A 27 -0.07 -7.28 2.27
N THR A 28 -1.39 -7.40 2.10
CA THR A 28 -2.31 -6.25 2.02
C THR A 28 -2.35 -5.49 3.34
N GLU A 29 -2.41 -6.19 4.47
CA GLU A 29 -2.36 -5.58 5.81
C GLU A 29 -0.99 -4.93 6.09
N ALA A 30 0.12 -5.50 5.62
CA ALA A 30 1.44 -4.87 5.72
C ALA A 30 1.52 -3.56 4.91
N ILE A 31 1.01 -3.56 3.67
CA ILE A 31 0.93 -2.35 2.83
C ILE A 31 0.04 -1.30 3.51
N TRP A 32 -1.09 -1.71 4.06
CA TRP A 32 -2.03 -0.83 4.75
C TRP A 32 -1.41 -0.18 5.99
N ALA A 33 -0.77 -0.98 6.86
CA ALA A 33 -0.07 -0.51 8.04
C ALA A 33 1.04 0.48 7.69
N ALA A 34 1.90 0.13 6.73
CA ALA A 34 2.98 0.99 6.28
C ALA A 34 2.45 2.31 5.69
N ASN A 35 1.37 2.28 4.92
CA ASN A 35 0.75 3.47 4.31
C ASN A 35 0.15 4.42 5.34
N LYS A 36 -0.32 3.92 6.49
CA LYS A 36 -0.73 4.77 7.62
C LYS A 36 0.47 5.49 8.24
N MET A 37 1.59 4.79 8.41
CA MET A 37 2.78 5.28 9.11
C MET A 37 3.70 6.17 8.25
N VAL A 38 3.78 5.93 6.95
CA VAL A 38 4.71 6.62 6.03
C VAL A 38 4.50 8.14 5.98
N LYS A 39 3.33 8.63 6.38
CA LYS A 39 2.99 10.07 6.36
C LYS A 39 3.92 10.92 7.22
N GLU A 40 4.50 10.33 8.27
CA GLU A 40 5.42 10.99 9.21
C GLU A 40 6.88 10.95 8.74
N GLU A 41 7.17 10.24 7.64
CA GLU A 41 8.53 10.05 7.13
C GLU A 41 8.95 11.12 6.11
N SER A 42 10.25 11.17 5.81
CA SER A 42 10.80 12.11 4.85
C SER A 42 10.20 11.95 3.44
N PRO A 43 10.16 13.00 2.59
CA PRO A 43 9.67 12.88 1.21
C PRO A 43 10.30 11.73 0.43
N GLN A 44 11.63 11.58 0.49
CA GLN A 44 12.37 10.53 -0.22
C GLN A 44 11.97 9.13 0.25
N THR A 45 11.73 8.97 1.56
CA THR A 45 11.26 7.72 2.15
C THR A 45 9.84 7.39 1.71
N ARG A 46 8.97 8.41 1.62
CA ARG A 46 7.60 8.25 1.13
C ARG A 46 7.57 7.85 -0.33
N ASP A 47 8.39 8.48 -1.17
CA ASP A 47 8.45 8.19 -2.60
C ASP A 47 8.83 6.73 -2.87
N ARG A 48 9.84 6.21 -2.15
CA ARG A 48 10.23 4.80 -2.25
C ARG A 48 9.13 3.83 -1.84
N PHE A 49 8.45 4.11 -0.72
CA PHE A 49 7.33 3.29 -0.30
C PHE A 49 6.15 3.37 -1.28
N TYR A 50 5.84 4.55 -1.82
CA TYR A 50 4.78 4.69 -2.80
C TYR A 50 5.08 3.96 -4.09
N ALA A 51 6.34 3.94 -4.56
CA ALA A 51 6.73 3.09 -5.68
C ALA A 51 6.45 1.60 -5.40
N LEU A 52 6.77 1.11 -4.20
CA LEU A 52 6.47 -0.26 -3.78
C LEU A 52 4.95 -0.53 -3.69
N LYS A 53 4.19 0.41 -3.12
CA LYS A 53 2.73 0.31 -3.03
C LYS A 53 2.09 0.32 -4.42
N ASP A 54 2.61 1.11 -5.34
CA ASP A 54 2.12 1.18 -6.71
C ASP A 54 2.38 -0.14 -7.45
N GLU A 55 3.55 -0.74 -7.25
CA GLU A 55 3.85 -2.09 -7.75
C GLU A 55 2.87 -3.14 -7.19
N PHE A 56 2.55 -3.07 -5.89
CA PHE A 56 1.53 -3.91 -5.28
C PHE A 56 0.15 -3.70 -5.93
N ILE A 57 -0.26 -2.46 -6.14
CA ILE A 57 -1.55 -2.13 -6.78
C ILE A 57 -1.61 -2.70 -8.20
N LEU A 58 -0.56 -2.54 -9.00
CA LEU A 58 -0.51 -3.06 -10.37
C LEU A 58 -0.68 -4.58 -10.44
N ARG A 59 -0.31 -5.30 -9.38
CA ARG A 59 -0.35 -6.76 -9.32
C ARG A 59 -1.67 -7.31 -8.77
N TYR A 60 -2.23 -6.65 -7.76
CA TYR A 60 -3.30 -7.24 -6.96
C TYR A 60 -4.58 -6.41 -6.92
N ALA A 61 -4.59 -5.19 -7.46
CA ALA A 61 -5.84 -4.47 -7.58
C ALA A 61 -6.75 -5.16 -8.59
N THR A 62 -7.96 -5.47 -8.12
CA THR A 62 -9.02 -6.06 -8.93
C THR A 62 -9.71 -5.03 -9.81
N SER A 63 -9.71 -3.77 -9.37
CA SER A 63 -10.24 -2.65 -10.14
C SER A 63 -9.76 -1.30 -9.62
N GLY A 64 -9.98 -0.26 -10.43
CA GLY A 64 -9.64 1.11 -10.08
C GLY A 64 -10.65 2.11 -10.64
N ARG A 65 -10.97 3.14 -9.85
CA ARG A 65 -11.84 4.24 -10.27
C ARG A 65 -11.16 5.59 -10.11
N LYS A 66 -11.52 6.54 -10.97
CA LYS A 66 -11.13 7.93 -10.81
C LYS A 66 -11.81 8.53 -9.57
N VAL A 67 -11.02 9.17 -8.71
CA VAL A 67 -11.52 9.92 -7.54
C VAL A 67 -11.62 11.39 -7.89
N ARG A 68 -10.49 12.02 -8.24
CA ARG A 68 -10.43 13.45 -8.54
C ARG A 68 -9.15 13.82 -9.28
N ASP A 69 -9.20 14.97 -9.90
CA ASP A 69 -8.03 15.64 -10.47
C ASP A 69 -7.44 16.62 -9.44
N GLU A 70 -6.12 16.67 -9.36
CA GLU A 70 -5.38 17.53 -8.45
C GLU A 70 -4.26 18.28 -9.18
N PRO A 71 -3.91 19.50 -8.76
CA PRO A 71 -2.68 20.11 -9.21
C PRO A 71 -1.47 19.27 -8.74
N PRO A 72 -0.37 19.27 -9.50
CA PRO A 72 0.86 18.64 -9.07
C PRO A 72 1.41 19.31 -7.80
N PRO A 73 2.27 18.62 -7.03
CA PRO A 73 2.86 19.21 -5.85
C PRO A 73 3.71 20.44 -6.21
N PRO A 74 3.88 21.42 -5.31
CA PRO A 74 4.63 22.66 -5.59
C PRO A 74 6.07 22.44 -6.07
N SER A 75 6.65 21.26 -5.77
CA SER A 75 7.99 20.86 -6.19
C SER A 75 8.06 20.28 -7.62
N TYR A 76 6.93 20.10 -8.30
CA TYR A 76 6.88 19.53 -9.65
C TYR A 76 7.40 20.53 -10.70
N ARG A 77 8.45 20.13 -11.43
CA ARG A 77 9.11 20.95 -12.45
C ARG A 77 8.59 20.70 -13.88
N GLY A 78 7.36 20.22 -14.04
CA GLY A 78 6.76 19.97 -15.36
C GLY A 78 6.00 21.16 -15.92
N VAL A 79 5.12 20.90 -16.88
CA VAL A 79 4.39 21.94 -17.63
C VAL A 79 3.40 22.66 -16.69
N HIS A 80 3.39 24.00 -16.74
CA HIS A 80 2.44 24.79 -15.99
C HIS A 80 0.99 24.47 -16.42
N GLY A 81 0.10 24.21 -15.47
CA GLY A 81 -1.25 23.72 -15.75
C GLY A 81 -1.38 22.19 -15.87
N SER A 82 -0.31 21.43 -15.60
CA SER A 82 -0.41 19.98 -15.48
C SER A 82 -1.39 19.58 -14.38
N VAL A 83 -2.03 18.43 -14.54
CA VAL A 83 -2.98 17.84 -13.60
C VAL A 83 -2.56 16.39 -13.36
N ARG A 84 -2.69 15.93 -12.12
CA ARG A 84 -2.56 14.50 -11.77
C ARG A 84 -3.92 13.98 -11.33
N THR A 85 -4.27 12.76 -11.75
CA THR A 85 -5.52 12.13 -11.35
C THR A 85 -5.27 11.15 -10.22
N LEU A 86 -6.00 11.32 -9.11
CA LEU A 86 -6.03 10.38 -8.01
C LEU A 86 -7.03 9.27 -8.33
N TYR A 87 -6.58 8.02 -8.22
CA TYR A 87 -7.40 6.82 -8.37
C TYR A 87 -7.55 6.11 -7.03
N CYS A 88 -8.69 5.44 -6.84
CA CYS A 88 -8.97 4.54 -5.73
C CYS A 88 -9.04 3.13 -6.28
N TYR A 89 -8.17 2.27 -5.78
CA TYR A 89 -8.02 0.88 -6.17
C TYR A 89 -8.62 -0.05 -5.15
N ARG A 90 -9.27 -1.11 -5.61
CA ARG A 90 -9.86 -2.17 -4.78
C ARG A 90 -8.97 -3.40 -4.83
N VAL A 91 -8.57 -3.88 -3.66
CA VAL A 91 -7.90 -5.17 -3.48
C VAL A 91 -8.85 -6.06 -2.69
N GLN A 92 -9.34 -7.12 -3.33
CA GLN A 92 -10.23 -8.10 -2.71
C GLN A 92 -9.38 -9.19 -2.02
N VAL A 93 -9.64 -9.46 -0.75
CA VAL A 93 -9.01 -10.54 0.01
C VAL A 93 -10.10 -11.27 0.78
N GLY A 94 -10.42 -12.49 0.36
CA GLY A 94 -11.59 -13.20 0.88
C GLY A 94 -12.85 -12.34 0.70
N GLU A 95 -13.55 -12.06 1.80
CA GLU A 95 -14.75 -11.21 1.82
C GLU A 95 -14.43 -9.71 2.04
N ARG A 96 -13.17 -9.36 2.34
CA ARG A 96 -12.76 -7.99 2.68
C ARG A 96 -12.30 -7.22 1.44
N VAL A 97 -12.58 -5.92 1.44
CA VAL A 97 -12.15 -4.99 0.38
C VAL A 97 -11.26 -3.90 0.94
N TYR A 98 -10.01 -3.88 0.50
CA TYR A 98 -9.04 -2.85 0.83
C TYR A 98 -9.01 -1.76 -0.24
N ARG A 99 -9.02 -0.50 0.18
CA ARG A 99 -9.07 0.66 -0.71
C ARG A 99 -7.79 1.48 -0.66
N LEU A 100 -6.96 1.37 -1.69
CA LEU A 100 -5.68 2.07 -1.78
C LEU A 100 -5.75 3.21 -2.79
N HIS A 101 -5.17 4.35 -2.45
CA HIS A 101 -5.09 5.48 -3.36
C HIS A 101 -3.73 5.55 -4.04
N SER A 102 -3.72 5.81 -5.35
CA SER A 102 -2.50 6.08 -6.12
C SER A 102 -2.76 7.03 -7.30
N TYR A 103 -1.68 7.60 -7.84
CA TYR A 103 -1.68 8.41 -9.06
C TYR A 103 -1.31 7.61 -10.32
N ILE A 104 -0.97 6.32 -10.18
CA ILE A 104 -0.86 5.45 -11.35
C ILE A 104 -2.23 5.33 -12.01
N GLN A 105 -2.27 5.32 -13.33
CA GLN A 105 -3.52 5.16 -14.08
C GLN A 105 -3.81 3.66 -14.27
N PRO A 106 -5.03 3.18 -13.97
CA PRO A 106 -5.39 1.79 -14.25
C PRO A 106 -5.52 1.58 -15.76
N LEU A 107 -5.22 0.37 -16.24
CA LEU A 107 -5.41 -0.01 -17.65
C LEU A 107 -6.88 0.11 -18.06
N GLU A 108 -7.79 -0.25 -17.16
CA GLU A 108 -9.23 -0.11 -17.31
C GLU A 108 -9.79 0.64 -16.09
N VAL A 109 -10.46 1.77 -16.34
CA VAL A 109 -11.14 2.53 -15.29
C VAL A 109 -12.57 2.03 -15.21
N GLU A 110 -13.02 1.62 -14.02
CA GLU A 110 -14.42 1.25 -13.82
C GLU A 110 -15.35 2.41 -14.26
N PRO A 111 -16.47 2.11 -14.96
CA PRO A 111 -17.46 3.12 -15.28
C PRO A 111 -17.94 3.84 -14.03
N ALA A 112 -18.08 5.17 -14.10
CA ALA A 112 -18.63 5.95 -13.00
C ALA A 112 -20.05 5.46 -12.66
N GLY A 113 -20.25 4.89 -11.47
CA GLY A 113 -21.58 4.50 -10.99
C GLY A 113 -21.68 3.18 -10.21
N LEU A 114 -20.63 2.37 -10.10
CA LEU A 114 -20.63 1.23 -9.17
C LEU A 114 -20.53 1.75 -7.73
N ALA A 115 -21.64 1.64 -7.00
CA ALA A 115 -21.85 2.23 -5.68
C ALA A 115 -20.86 1.72 -4.62
N GLU A 116 -20.61 2.57 -3.62
CA GLU A 116 -19.79 2.32 -2.43
C GLU A 116 -20.45 1.37 -1.41
N ASP A 117 -21.58 0.76 -1.76
CA ASP A 117 -22.52 0.20 -0.80
C ASP A 117 -22.16 -1.21 -0.34
N GLY A 118 -21.96 -1.36 0.97
CA GLY A 118 -22.14 -2.63 1.70
C GLY A 118 -20.90 -3.47 1.97
N GLU A 119 -19.73 -3.11 1.46
CA GLU A 119 -18.52 -3.95 1.61
C GLU A 119 -17.79 -3.66 2.92
N GLU A 120 -17.48 -4.74 3.67
CA GLU A 120 -16.61 -4.67 4.85
C GLU A 120 -15.26 -4.05 4.44
N GLN A 121 -14.95 -2.89 5.02
CA GLN A 121 -13.68 -2.22 4.78
C GLN A 121 -12.56 -3.03 5.40
N GLY A 122 -11.66 -3.54 4.55
CA GLY A 122 -10.40 -4.12 4.97
C GLY A 122 -9.49 -3.06 5.59
N GLY A 123 -8.63 -3.49 6.52
CA GLY A 123 -7.61 -2.63 7.10
C GLY A 123 -7.98 -2.15 8.50
N SER A 124 -8.08 -3.10 9.42
CA SER A 124 -8.17 -2.84 10.84
C SER A 124 -7.00 -1.93 11.30
N SER A 125 -7.13 -1.26 12.44
CA SER A 125 -5.95 -0.67 13.08
C SER A 125 -5.04 -1.82 13.48
N VAL A 126 -4.07 -2.18 12.62
CA VAL A 126 -3.02 -3.17 12.90
C VAL A 126 -2.40 -2.97 14.29
N ASP A 127 -2.32 -1.72 14.73
CA ASP A 127 -1.88 -1.31 16.07
C ASP A 127 -2.73 -1.88 17.24
N GLY A 128 -3.94 -2.37 16.97
CA GLY A 128 -4.89 -2.88 17.96
C GLY A 128 -4.98 -4.41 18.04
N TRP A 129 -4.39 -5.16 17.10
CA TRP A 129 -4.54 -6.62 17.06
C TRP A 129 -3.27 -7.42 16.73
N SER A 130 -2.25 -6.82 16.10
CA SER A 130 -1.00 -7.54 15.81
C SER A 130 -0.18 -7.77 17.08
N TRP A 131 0.28 -8.99 17.31
CA TRP A 131 1.24 -9.29 18.38
C TRP A 131 2.68 -8.90 18.02
N LEU A 132 2.92 -8.54 16.75
CA LEU A 132 4.20 -8.06 16.24
C LEU A 132 4.12 -6.55 15.93
N PRO A 133 4.42 -5.66 16.89
CA PRO A 133 4.34 -4.21 16.68
C PRO A 133 5.55 -3.72 15.88
N LEU A 134 5.43 -3.70 14.55
CA LEU A 134 6.49 -3.23 13.66
C LEU A 134 6.49 -1.70 13.51
N SER A 135 7.70 -1.13 13.44
CA SER A 135 7.90 0.25 12.98
C SER A 135 7.73 0.35 11.46
N TYR A 136 7.51 1.57 10.95
CA TYR A 136 7.50 1.81 9.50
C TYR A 136 8.76 1.26 8.81
N ARG A 137 9.94 1.46 9.42
CA ARG A 137 11.22 0.97 8.84
C ARG A 137 11.26 -0.54 8.72
N GLU A 138 10.64 -1.26 9.65
CA GLU A 138 10.57 -2.71 9.62
C GLU A 138 9.57 -3.21 8.58
N PHE A 139 8.40 -2.57 8.50
CA PHE A 139 7.47 -2.82 7.39
C PHE A 139 8.12 -2.56 6.05
N TYR A 140 8.78 -1.41 5.86
CA TYR A 140 9.45 -1.09 4.61
C TYR A 140 10.54 -2.12 4.28
N LYS A 141 11.41 -2.47 5.23
CA LYS A 141 12.45 -3.50 5.04
C LYS A 141 11.86 -4.85 4.64
N MET A 142 10.80 -5.28 5.32
CA MET A 142 10.08 -6.53 5.04
C MET A 142 9.47 -6.51 3.63
N LEU A 143 8.69 -5.47 3.32
CA LEU A 143 8.02 -5.30 2.05
C LEU A 143 9.01 -5.16 0.89
N SER A 144 10.09 -4.39 1.03
CA SER A 144 11.11 -4.26 -0.01
C SER A 144 11.84 -5.57 -0.27
N ARG A 145 12.10 -6.37 0.76
CA ARG A 145 12.68 -7.71 0.61
C ARG A 145 11.70 -8.64 -0.12
N TYR A 146 10.43 -8.65 0.30
CA TYR A 146 9.37 -9.41 -0.35
C TYR A 146 9.25 -9.06 -1.84
N ALA A 147 9.15 -7.76 -2.16
CA ALA A 147 9.04 -7.26 -3.52
C ALA A 147 10.25 -7.65 -4.38
N LYS A 148 11.45 -7.56 -3.83
CA LYS A 148 12.67 -7.99 -4.52
C LYS A 148 12.61 -9.48 -4.86
N ASP A 149 12.27 -10.31 -3.89
CA ASP A 149 12.38 -11.77 -4.02
C ASP A 149 11.22 -12.38 -4.81
N ARG A 150 10.00 -11.82 -4.70
CA ARG A 150 8.78 -12.33 -5.34
C ARG A 150 8.43 -11.64 -6.66
N TRP A 151 8.80 -10.37 -6.80
CA TRP A 151 8.42 -9.57 -7.97
C TRP A 151 9.62 -9.16 -8.83
N GLY A 152 10.85 -9.34 -8.34
CA GLY A 152 12.04 -8.78 -8.97
C GLY A 152 12.11 -7.25 -8.91
N PHE A 153 11.32 -6.62 -8.02
CA PHE A 153 11.18 -5.17 -7.94
C PHE A 153 12.14 -4.55 -6.90
N LEU A 154 12.77 -3.43 -7.27
CA LEU A 154 13.69 -2.67 -6.41
C LEU A 154 13.24 -1.20 -6.36
N ALA A 155 12.70 -0.77 -5.21
CA ALA A 155 12.31 0.60 -4.90
C ALA A 155 13.45 1.43 -4.27
#